data_AF-A0A9N9CKR1-F1
#
_entry.id   AF-A0A9N9CKR1-F1
#
_cell.length_a   1.000
_cell.length_b   1.000
_cell.length_c   1.000
_cell.angle_alpha   90.00
_cell.angle_beta   90.00
_cell.angle_gamma   90.00
#
_symmetry.space_group_name_H-M   'P 1'
#
loop_
_entity.id
_entity.type
_entity.pdbx_description
1 polymer ?
#
loop_
_entity_poly.entity_id
_entity_poly.type
_entity_poly.pdbx_seq_one_letter_code
_entity_poly.pdbx_strand_id
1 'polypeptide(L)'
;FVNDQGIYSEGVFAKIIVAYGMPMKLKYNCPRIANKHPEDIDLWKIATKAFLEVVKIGLVSMENFGEEIPEESFINVWKQLVDVLHGSLVANSQPPSSLKLEQQDSDEAFDMKFLFSLESDILIHMGHPRVPVELIRQLVEIIEKGSQLYSTDEHRQSNYLNGNLDKPLPPIISGSEGQPSHTIMPITRVEGTTAKIIPVPRERFAYACLTCLFNFCSDANTDHPEARQRIAEVAAPILLERCASVMRNFTADQPLLGKFPLSSISSRVRNDEILLILQQLIKLRFRRNILHVDDADYEMQTSPLRDQVLSGPIAHLFFLYPVLCDAISSANEIISVLLRECLKKAGEELGVC
;
A
#
# COMPACT_ATOMS: atom_id res chain seq x y z
N PHE A 1 -29.61 -12.70 -2.55
CA PHE A 1 -28.45 -13.45 -3.07
C PHE A 1 -27.61 -14.08 -1.96
N VAL A 2 -27.52 -13.45 -0.77
CA VAL A 2 -26.72 -13.88 0.39
C VAL A 2 -26.91 -15.34 0.86
N ASN A 3 -28.08 -15.96 0.65
CA ASN A 3 -28.36 -17.33 1.12
C ASN A 3 -28.39 -18.37 -0.02
N ASP A 4 -27.90 -18.01 -1.20
CA ASP A 4 -27.92 -18.87 -2.38
C ASP A 4 -26.48 -19.28 -2.75
N GLN A 5 -26.12 -20.51 -2.42
CA GLN A 5 -24.80 -21.09 -2.68
C GLN A 5 -24.44 -21.04 -4.18
N GLY A 6 -25.43 -21.23 -5.06
CA GLY A 6 -25.25 -21.26 -6.51
C GLY A 6 -24.63 -19.97 -7.05
N ILE A 7 -24.95 -18.84 -6.42
CA ILE A 7 -24.42 -17.52 -6.81
C ILE A 7 -22.90 -17.45 -6.64
N TYR A 8 -22.36 -18.15 -5.65
CA TYR A 8 -20.93 -18.16 -5.35
C TYR A 8 -20.21 -19.30 -6.09
N SER A 9 -20.79 -20.50 -6.11
CA SER A 9 -20.18 -21.67 -6.75
C SER A 9 -20.13 -21.55 -8.28
N GLU A 10 -21.17 -21.00 -8.92
CA GLU A 10 -21.27 -20.85 -10.38
C GLU A 10 -20.60 -19.56 -10.92
N GLY A 11 -19.91 -18.81 -10.06
CA GLY A 11 -19.18 -17.59 -10.45
C GLY A 11 -20.07 -16.39 -10.78
N VAL A 12 -21.35 -16.41 -10.40
CA VAL A 12 -22.27 -15.27 -10.59
C VAL A 12 -21.82 -14.06 -9.77
N PHE A 13 -21.39 -14.27 -8.53
CA PHE A 13 -20.87 -13.19 -7.68
C PHE A 13 -19.65 -12.49 -8.29
N ALA A 14 -18.71 -13.26 -8.86
CA ALA A 14 -17.57 -12.72 -9.58
C ALA A 14 -17.99 -11.86 -10.79
N LYS A 15 -19.02 -12.28 -11.54
CA LYS A 15 -19.59 -11.47 -12.65
C LYS A 15 -20.24 -10.18 -12.16
N ILE A 16 -20.90 -10.20 -10.99
CA ILE A 16 -21.48 -9.00 -10.37
C ILE A 16 -20.37 -7.99 -10.01
N ILE A 17 -19.27 -8.47 -9.42
CA ILE A 17 -18.07 -7.66 -9.13
C ILE A 17 -17.55 -6.97 -10.39
N VAL A 18 -17.38 -7.73 -11.48
CA VAL A 18 -16.92 -7.20 -12.77
C VAL A 18 -17.90 -6.17 -13.33
N ALA A 19 -19.21 -6.44 -13.26
CA ALA A 19 -20.24 -5.55 -13.79
C ALA A 19 -20.23 -4.17 -13.11
N TYR A 20 -20.11 -4.12 -11.78
CA TYR A 20 -19.92 -2.84 -11.08
C TYR A 20 -18.54 -2.25 -11.31
N GLY A 21 -17.52 -3.09 -11.48
CA GLY A 21 -16.16 -2.67 -11.77
C GLY A 21 -16.02 -1.89 -13.08
N MET A 22 -16.80 -2.20 -14.12
CA MET A 22 -16.73 -1.51 -15.42
C MET A 22 -16.88 0.01 -15.31
N PRO A 23 -17.98 0.57 -14.78
CA PRO A 23 -18.11 2.02 -14.61
C PRO A 23 -17.09 2.59 -13.61
N MET A 24 -16.71 1.85 -12.57
CA MET A 24 -15.69 2.28 -11.59
C MET A 24 -14.33 2.50 -12.26
N LYS A 25 -13.90 1.56 -13.10
CA LYS A 25 -12.65 1.65 -13.86
C LYS A 25 -12.69 2.76 -14.89
N LEU A 26 -13.84 3.01 -15.51
CA LEU A 26 -13.96 4.09 -16.50
C LEU A 26 -13.91 5.48 -15.87
N LYS A 27 -14.45 5.65 -14.65
CA LYS A 27 -14.49 6.90 -13.89
C LYS A 27 -14.88 8.10 -14.77
N TYR A 28 -13.91 8.94 -15.14
CA TYR A 28 -14.10 10.14 -15.99
C TYR A 28 -14.48 9.83 -17.44
N ASN A 29 -14.13 8.64 -17.93
CA ASN A 29 -14.48 8.13 -19.25
C ASN A 29 -15.83 7.39 -19.25
N CYS A 30 -16.49 7.27 -18.10
CA CYS A 30 -17.77 6.59 -18.00
C CYS A 30 -18.84 7.41 -18.75
N PRO A 31 -19.65 6.79 -19.64
CA PRO A 31 -20.68 7.50 -20.39
C PRO A 31 -21.59 8.30 -19.46
N ARG A 32 -21.77 9.58 -19.79
CA ARG A 32 -22.73 10.42 -19.08
C ARG A 32 -24.14 9.96 -19.42
N ILE A 33 -25.01 9.91 -18.42
CA ILE A 33 -26.43 9.66 -18.63
C ILE A 33 -26.97 10.77 -19.54
N ALA A 34 -27.63 10.39 -20.63
CA ALA A 34 -28.29 11.34 -21.53
C ALA A 34 -29.42 12.03 -20.75
N ASN A 35 -29.49 13.37 -20.81
CA ASN A 35 -30.41 14.25 -20.04
C ASN A 35 -30.02 14.51 -18.58
N LYS A 36 -28.72 14.60 -18.30
CA LYS A 36 -28.18 14.93 -16.97
C LYS A 36 -28.79 16.23 -16.42
N HIS A 37 -29.57 16.13 -15.35
CA HIS A 37 -29.86 17.28 -14.49
C HIS A 37 -28.58 17.64 -13.71
N PRO A 38 -28.40 18.91 -13.30
CA PRO A 38 -27.19 19.35 -12.58
C PRO A 38 -26.92 18.55 -11.28
N GLU A 39 -27.96 17.97 -10.70
CA GLU A 39 -27.97 17.22 -9.45
C GLU A 39 -27.56 15.73 -9.63
N ASP A 40 -27.46 15.23 -10.86
CA ASP A 40 -27.31 13.80 -11.12
C ASP A 40 -25.89 13.30 -10.80
N ILE A 41 -25.82 12.33 -9.89
CA ILE A 41 -24.60 11.66 -9.45
C ILE A 41 -23.98 10.90 -10.63
N ASP A 42 -22.65 11.00 -10.78
CA ASP A 42 -21.94 10.25 -11.83
C ASP A 42 -22.09 8.75 -11.66
N LEU A 43 -22.30 8.03 -12.77
CA LEU A 43 -22.54 6.59 -12.79
C LEU A 43 -21.45 5.79 -12.09
N TRP A 44 -20.18 6.20 -12.23
CA TRP A 44 -19.06 5.53 -11.56
C TRP A 44 -19.18 5.63 -10.03
N LYS A 45 -19.67 6.74 -9.47
CA LYS A 45 -19.90 6.90 -8.02
C LYS A 45 -21.06 6.06 -7.54
N ILE A 46 -22.14 5.97 -8.32
CA ILE A 46 -23.28 5.09 -8.01
C ILE A 46 -22.79 3.64 -7.97
N ALA A 47 -22.04 3.23 -8.99
CA ALA A 47 -21.47 1.90 -9.06
C ALA A 47 -20.50 1.61 -7.91
N THR A 48 -19.63 2.55 -7.52
CA THR A 48 -18.73 2.38 -6.37
C THR A 48 -19.49 2.15 -5.06
N LYS A 49 -20.58 2.88 -4.82
CA LYS A 49 -21.42 2.68 -3.62
C LYS A 49 -22.08 1.30 -3.63
N ALA A 50 -22.73 0.94 -4.73
CA ALA A 50 -23.38 -0.36 -4.89
C ALA A 50 -22.37 -1.52 -4.81
N PHE A 51 -21.18 -1.34 -5.38
CA PHE A 51 -20.06 -2.28 -5.27
C PHE A 51 -19.69 -2.53 -3.81
N LEU A 52 -19.47 -1.49 -3.01
CA LEU A 52 -19.12 -1.64 -1.60
C LEU A 52 -20.19 -2.44 -0.84
N GLU A 53 -21.47 -2.09 -1.01
CA GLU A 53 -22.59 -2.75 -0.33
C GLU A 53 -22.68 -4.24 -0.71
N VAL A 54 -22.61 -4.53 -2.01
CA VAL A 54 -22.73 -5.90 -2.53
C VAL A 54 -21.51 -6.76 -2.17
N VAL A 55 -20.30 -6.21 -2.29
CA VAL A 55 -19.06 -6.94 -2.01
C VAL A 55 -18.92 -7.25 -0.53
N LYS A 56 -19.19 -6.28 0.35
CA LYS A 56 -19.16 -6.48 1.81
C LYS A 56 -20.03 -7.66 2.24
N ILE A 57 -21.30 -7.66 1.83
CA ILE A 57 -22.25 -8.71 2.20
C ILE A 57 -21.90 -10.02 1.49
N GLY A 58 -21.45 -9.94 0.24
CA GLY A 58 -21.11 -11.10 -0.56
C GLY A 58 -19.88 -11.87 -0.06
N LEU A 59 -18.83 -11.17 0.39
CA LEU A 59 -17.64 -11.79 0.97
C LEU A 59 -17.98 -12.55 2.26
N VAL A 60 -18.72 -11.92 3.17
CA VAL A 60 -19.17 -12.57 4.41
C VAL A 60 -19.97 -13.83 4.13
N SER A 61 -20.91 -13.78 3.17
CA SER A 61 -21.69 -14.97 2.78
C SER A 61 -20.83 -16.05 2.15
N MET A 62 -19.91 -15.69 1.23
CA MET A 62 -18.99 -16.64 0.61
C MET A 62 -18.11 -17.36 1.65
N GLU A 63 -17.66 -16.64 2.68
CA GLU A 63 -16.90 -17.21 3.79
C GLU A 63 -17.76 -18.13 4.66
N ASN A 64 -19.02 -17.77 4.92
CA ASN A 64 -19.95 -18.59 5.71
C ASN A 64 -20.26 -19.95 5.06
N PHE A 65 -20.31 -20.02 3.73
CA PHE A 65 -20.45 -21.30 3.01
C PHE A 65 -19.19 -22.17 3.11
N GLY A 66 -18.03 -21.60 3.47
CA GLY A 66 -16.80 -22.34 3.72
C GLY A 66 -16.42 -23.25 2.56
N GLU A 67 -16.22 -24.53 2.85
CA GLU A 67 -15.79 -25.56 1.89
C GLU A 67 -16.83 -25.88 0.81
N GLU A 68 -18.09 -25.48 0.98
CA GLU A 68 -19.14 -25.68 -0.03
C GLU A 68 -18.91 -24.83 -1.29
N ILE A 69 -18.08 -23.79 -1.20
CA ILE A 69 -17.64 -22.99 -2.35
C ILE A 69 -16.36 -23.61 -2.90
N PRO A 70 -16.31 -24.01 -4.19
CA PRO A 70 -15.09 -24.50 -4.81
C PRO A 70 -13.94 -23.49 -4.69
N GLU A 71 -12.73 -23.99 -4.46
CA GLU A 71 -11.53 -23.15 -4.31
C GLU A 71 -11.28 -22.27 -5.53
N GLU A 72 -11.49 -22.79 -6.74
CA GLU A 72 -11.39 -22.03 -7.98
C GLU A 72 -12.34 -20.83 -7.99
N SER A 73 -13.59 -21.02 -7.57
CA SER A 73 -14.61 -19.96 -7.51
C SER A 73 -14.25 -18.91 -6.46
N PHE A 74 -13.80 -19.34 -5.28
CA PHE A 74 -13.36 -18.44 -4.20
C PHE A 74 -12.18 -17.58 -4.66
N ILE A 75 -11.14 -18.19 -5.25
CA ILE A 75 -9.97 -17.48 -5.76
C ILE A 75 -10.34 -16.55 -6.91
N ASN A 76 -11.24 -16.97 -7.81
CA ASN A 76 -11.68 -16.13 -8.92
C ASN A 76 -12.37 -14.85 -8.44
N VAL A 77 -13.22 -14.92 -7.39
CA VAL A 77 -13.82 -13.72 -6.78
C VAL A 77 -12.75 -12.72 -6.35
N TRP A 78 -11.71 -13.18 -5.66
CA TRP A 78 -10.61 -12.30 -5.25
C TRP A 78 -9.80 -11.76 -6.42
N LYS A 79 -9.52 -12.56 -7.46
CA LYS A 79 -8.89 -12.08 -8.70
C LYS A 79 -9.67 -10.93 -9.34
N GLN A 80 -11.00 -11.06 -9.43
CA GLN A 80 -11.84 -9.99 -9.97
C GLN A 80 -11.84 -8.75 -9.06
N LEU A 81 -11.85 -8.92 -7.74
CA LEU A 81 -11.75 -7.80 -6.80
C LEU A 81 -10.44 -7.03 -6.97
N VAL A 82 -9.30 -7.73 -7.03
CA VAL A 82 -7.98 -7.09 -7.24
C VAL A 82 -7.97 -6.28 -8.54
N ASP A 83 -8.45 -6.86 -9.64
CA ASP A 83 -8.51 -6.19 -10.95
C ASP A 83 -9.43 -4.94 -10.93
N VAL A 84 -10.59 -5.01 -10.29
CA VAL A 84 -11.49 -3.86 -10.11
C VAL A 84 -10.85 -2.76 -9.26
N LEU A 85 -10.21 -3.12 -8.15
CA LEU A 85 -9.56 -2.16 -7.26
C LEU A 85 -8.33 -1.51 -7.89
N HIS A 86 -7.51 -2.27 -8.62
CA HIS A 86 -6.39 -1.70 -9.39
C HIS A 86 -6.89 -0.66 -10.40
N GLY A 87 -7.91 -1.00 -11.19
CA GLY A 87 -8.42 -0.12 -12.23
C GLY A 87 -9.16 1.12 -11.71
N SER A 88 -9.75 1.06 -10.51
CA SER A 88 -10.51 2.16 -9.91
C SER A 88 -9.67 3.09 -9.03
N LEU A 89 -8.68 2.56 -8.29
CA LEU A 89 -7.85 3.36 -7.39
C LEU A 89 -6.64 4.00 -8.10
N VAL A 90 -6.02 3.29 -9.06
CA VAL A 90 -4.73 3.69 -9.65
C VAL A 90 -4.79 3.97 -11.16
N ALA A 91 -5.33 3.06 -11.98
CA ALA A 91 -5.10 3.09 -13.43
C ALA A 91 -5.77 4.26 -14.19
N ASN A 92 -6.96 4.72 -13.77
CA ASN A 92 -7.75 5.73 -14.48
C ASN A 92 -8.11 6.94 -13.61
N SER A 93 -7.21 7.26 -12.70
CA SER A 93 -7.55 8.11 -11.56
C SER A 93 -7.13 9.56 -11.71
N GLN A 94 -6.51 9.92 -12.84
CA GLN A 94 -6.13 11.29 -13.14
C GLN A 94 -7.34 12.07 -13.67
N PRO A 95 -7.74 13.17 -12.99
CA PRO A 95 -8.81 14.02 -13.49
C PRO A 95 -8.40 14.71 -14.79
N PRO A 96 -9.33 14.89 -15.75
CA PRO A 96 -9.04 15.61 -16.98
C PRO A 96 -8.77 17.08 -16.68
N SER A 97 -7.92 17.72 -17.50
CA SER A 97 -7.53 19.13 -17.34
C SER A 97 -8.71 20.11 -17.45
N SER A 98 -9.81 19.70 -18.06
CA SER A 98 -11.05 20.46 -18.15
C SER A 98 -11.93 20.39 -16.90
N LEU A 99 -11.60 19.53 -15.92
CA LEU A 99 -12.40 19.36 -14.71
C LEU A 99 -12.17 20.55 -13.76
N LYS A 100 -13.27 21.13 -13.26
CA LYS A 100 -13.20 22.23 -12.29
C LYS A 100 -12.57 21.76 -10.98
N LEU A 101 -11.87 22.66 -10.30
CA LEU A 101 -11.18 22.36 -9.04
C LEU A 101 -12.17 21.89 -7.96
N GLU A 102 -13.35 22.51 -7.85
CA GLU A 102 -14.35 22.08 -6.86
C GLU A 102 -14.86 20.65 -7.12
N GLN A 103 -14.93 20.26 -8.39
CA GLN A 103 -15.32 18.90 -8.76
C GLN A 103 -14.18 17.90 -8.49
N GLN A 104 -12.93 18.27 -8.76
CA GLN A 104 -11.76 17.47 -8.39
C GLN A 104 -11.72 17.22 -6.88
N ASP A 105 -11.93 18.26 -6.07
CA ASP A 105 -11.96 18.15 -4.61
C ASP A 105 -13.08 17.23 -4.11
N SER A 106 -14.26 17.31 -4.72
CA SER A 106 -15.41 16.46 -4.42
C SER A 106 -15.16 15.00 -4.79
N ASP A 107 -14.54 14.75 -5.94
CA ASP A 107 -14.18 13.41 -6.41
C ASP A 107 -13.10 12.78 -5.55
N GLU A 108 -12.08 13.55 -5.17
CA GLU A 108 -11.03 13.09 -4.26
C GLU A 108 -11.60 12.75 -2.89
N ALA A 109 -12.47 13.59 -2.33
CA ALA A 109 -13.14 13.30 -1.06
C ALA A 109 -14.03 12.05 -1.15
N PHE A 110 -14.63 11.78 -2.31
CA PHE A 110 -15.36 10.54 -2.56
C PHE A 110 -14.43 9.32 -2.58
N ASP A 111 -13.32 9.39 -3.31
CA ASP A 111 -12.32 8.31 -3.38
C ASP A 111 -11.74 7.99 -1.99
N MET A 112 -11.47 9.00 -1.17
CA MET A 112 -10.99 8.81 0.21
C MET A 112 -12.02 8.05 1.05
N LYS A 113 -13.30 8.41 0.97
CA LYS A 113 -14.37 7.68 1.66
C LYS A 113 -14.48 6.25 1.17
N PHE A 114 -14.36 6.04 -0.15
CA PHE A 114 -14.32 4.70 -0.73
C PHE A 114 -13.16 3.88 -0.16
N LEU A 115 -11.95 4.44 -0.10
CA LEU A 115 -10.78 3.77 0.47
C LEU A 115 -10.96 3.41 1.95
N PHE A 116 -11.50 4.32 2.77
CA PHE A 116 -11.75 4.02 4.19
C PHE A 116 -12.77 2.90 4.38
N SER A 117 -13.86 2.88 3.59
CA SER A 117 -14.81 1.78 3.60
C SER A 117 -14.20 0.48 3.09
N LEU A 118 -13.34 0.56 2.07
CA LEU A 118 -12.61 -0.60 1.55
C LEU A 118 -11.71 -1.21 2.64
N GLU A 119 -10.95 -0.38 3.35
CA GLU A 119 -10.08 -0.80 4.45
C GLU A 119 -10.86 -1.49 5.58
N SER A 120 -11.98 -0.91 6.02
CA SER A 120 -12.76 -1.44 7.15
C SER A 120 -13.59 -2.68 6.79
N ASP A 121 -14.18 -2.71 5.60
CA ASP A 121 -15.26 -3.65 5.27
C ASP A 121 -14.85 -4.75 4.28
N ILE A 122 -13.73 -4.59 3.56
CA ILE A 122 -13.34 -5.49 2.47
C ILE A 122 -11.90 -6.00 2.65
N LEU A 123 -10.92 -5.13 2.91
CA LEU A 123 -9.52 -5.53 2.96
C LEU A 123 -9.21 -6.42 4.17
N ILE A 124 -10.00 -6.38 5.24
CA ILE A 124 -9.85 -7.33 6.35
C ILE A 124 -10.06 -8.80 5.91
N HIS A 125 -10.96 -9.02 4.95
CA HIS A 125 -11.26 -10.36 4.42
C HIS A 125 -10.12 -10.93 3.57
N MET A 126 -9.19 -10.10 3.06
CA MET A 126 -8.07 -10.61 2.27
C MET A 126 -7.10 -11.45 3.12
N GLY A 127 -7.13 -11.29 4.44
CA GLY A 127 -6.39 -12.13 5.39
C GLY A 127 -6.94 -13.55 5.53
N HIS A 128 -8.11 -13.86 4.96
CA HIS A 128 -8.71 -15.20 5.04
C HIS A 128 -7.78 -16.29 4.46
N PRO A 129 -7.61 -17.47 5.11
CA PRO A 129 -6.60 -18.47 4.73
C PRO A 129 -6.66 -18.94 3.27
N ARG A 130 -7.86 -18.99 2.68
CA ARG A 130 -8.08 -19.39 1.28
C ARG A 130 -7.71 -18.34 0.24
N VAL A 131 -7.42 -17.10 0.64
CA VAL A 131 -6.97 -16.05 -0.29
C VAL A 131 -5.50 -16.29 -0.60
N PRO A 132 -5.06 -16.48 -1.84
CA PRO A 132 -3.64 -16.64 -2.14
C PRO A 132 -2.81 -15.43 -1.71
N VAL A 133 -1.64 -15.67 -1.11
CA VAL A 133 -0.72 -14.59 -0.64
C VAL A 133 -0.38 -13.61 -1.75
N GLU A 134 -0.29 -14.09 -2.99
CA GLU A 134 -0.01 -13.25 -4.16
C GLU A 134 -1.12 -12.22 -4.43
N LEU A 135 -2.38 -12.55 -4.18
CA LEU A 135 -3.47 -11.57 -4.33
C LEU A 135 -3.45 -10.51 -3.23
N ILE A 136 -3.05 -10.89 -2.01
CA ILE A 136 -2.83 -9.94 -0.92
C ILE A 136 -1.73 -8.98 -1.30
N ARG A 137 -0.61 -9.50 -1.80
CA ARG A 137 0.54 -8.70 -2.25
C ARG A 137 0.12 -7.68 -3.31
N GLN A 138 -0.61 -8.14 -4.34
CA GLN A 138 -1.12 -7.25 -5.39
C GLN A 138 -2.03 -6.15 -4.84
N LEU A 139 -2.90 -6.45 -3.86
CA LEU A 139 -3.72 -5.45 -3.18
C LEU A 139 -2.88 -4.44 -2.42
N VAL A 140 -1.88 -4.88 -1.65
CA VAL A 140 -0.98 -3.95 -0.95
C VAL A 140 -0.21 -3.09 -1.96
N GLU A 141 0.29 -3.66 -3.05
CA GLU A 141 0.99 -2.93 -4.11
C GLU A 141 0.09 -1.90 -4.82
N ILE A 142 -1.21 -2.18 -4.97
CA ILE A 142 -2.18 -1.19 -5.47
C ILE A 142 -2.26 0.01 -4.51
N ILE A 143 -2.32 -0.23 -3.21
CA ILE A 143 -2.34 0.84 -2.20
C ILE A 143 -0.99 1.57 -2.17
N GLU A 144 0.13 0.86 -2.29
CA GLU A 144 1.47 1.45 -2.39
C GLU A 144 1.60 2.38 -3.61
N LYS A 145 1.19 1.93 -4.79
CA LYS A 145 1.16 2.77 -6.00
C LYS A 145 0.26 3.99 -5.82
N GLY A 146 -0.88 3.81 -5.15
CA GLY A 146 -1.78 4.89 -4.78
C GLY A 146 -1.15 5.90 -3.82
N SER A 147 -0.17 5.50 -3.01
CA SER A 147 0.49 6.34 -2.00
C SER A 147 1.51 7.33 -2.56
N GLN A 148 1.82 7.28 -3.86
CA GLN A 148 2.83 8.14 -4.50
C GLN A 148 2.32 9.59 -4.60
N LEU A 149 3.08 10.54 -4.04
CA LEU A 149 2.69 11.96 -3.98
C LEU A 149 3.13 12.77 -5.19
N TYR A 150 4.07 12.26 -5.98
CA TYR A 150 4.53 12.88 -7.21
C TYR A 150 5.09 11.84 -8.18
N SER A 151 5.26 12.28 -9.43
CA SER A 151 6.03 11.57 -10.45
C SER A 151 7.28 12.39 -10.82
N THR A 152 8.32 11.72 -11.30
CA THR A 152 9.52 12.35 -11.87
C THR A 152 9.50 12.18 -13.38
N ASP A 153 9.93 13.21 -14.13
CA ASP A 153 10.06 13.12 -15.60
C ASP A 153 11.13 12.10 -16.04
N GLU A 154 12.08 11.79 -15.16
CA GLU A 154 13.08 10.73 -15.35
C GLU A 154 12.67 9.48 -14.57
N HIS A 155 12.66 8.33 -15.24
CA HIS A 155 12.63 7.05 -14.55
C HIS A 155 13.93 6.90 -13.75
N ARG A 156 13.92 7.25 -12.46
CA ARG A 156 14.93 6.71 -11.54
C ARG A 156 14.82 5.20 -11.70
N GLN A 157 15.87 4.56 -12.22
CA GLN A 157 15.98 3.11 -12.16
C GLN A 157 16.03 2.75 -10.69
N SER A 158 14.86 2.49 -10.10
CA SER A 158 14.79 1.56 -8.99
C SER A 158 15.25 0.24 -9.57
N ASN A 159 16.52 -0.09 -9.36
CA ASN A 159 17.09 -1.39 -9.72
C ASN A 159 16.47 -2.55 -8.91
N TYR A 160 15.26 -2.39 -8.37
CA TYR A 160 14.62 -3.37 -7.49
C TYR A 160 13.26 -3.88 -7.96
N LEU A 161 12.70 -3.40 -9.09
CA LEU A 161 11.43 -3.96 -9.62
C LEU A 161 11.42 -4.28 -11.12
N ASN A 162 12.39 -3.85 -11.93
CA ASN A 162 12.40 -4.10 -13.38
C ASN A 162 13.42 -5.15 -13.85
N GLY A 163 13.88 -6.04 -12.97
CA GLY A 163 14.98 -6.97 -13.26
C GLY A 163 14.64 -8.44 -13.45
N ASN A 164 13.39 -8.92 -13.32
CA ASN A 164 13.09 -10.36 -13.40
C ASN A 164 11.65 -10.68 -13.90
N LEU A 165 11.22 -10.05 -15.00
CA LEU A 165 9.90 -10.32 -15.61
C LEU A 165 9.89 -11.44 -16.67
N ASP A 166 11.03 -12.02 -17.07
CA ASP A 166 11.10 -12.96 -18.21
C ASP A 166 11.71 -14.36 -17.91
N LYS A 167 11.71 -14.82 -16.66
CA LYS A 167 11.93 -16.25 -16.38
C LYS A 167 10.67 -16.87 -15.80
N PRO A 168 10.21 -18.02 -16.33
CA PRO A 168 9.10 -18.72 -15.73
C PRO A 168 9.51 -19.09 -14.30
N LEU A 169 8.73 -18.60 -13.32
CA LEU A 169 8.76 -19.17 -11.96
C LEU A 169 8.59 -20.69 -12.10
N PRO A 170 9.39 -21.50 -11.39
CA PRO A 170 9.31 -22.95 -11.52
C PRO A 170 7.90 -23.44 -11.18
N PRO A 171 7.41 -24.49 -11.86
CA PRO A 171 6.05 -24.98 -11.66
C PRO A 171 5.85 -25.45 -10.22
N ILE A 172 4.70 -25.11 -9.66
CA ILE A 172 4.23 -25.58 -8.36
C ILE A 172 4.01 -27.10 -8.49
N ILE A 173 5.02 -27.89 -8.12
CA ILE A 173 4.89 -29.32 -7.91
C ILE A 173 4.86 -29.54 -6.41
N SER A 174 3.76 -30.14 -5.98
CA SER A 174 3.53 -30.73 -4.66
C SER A 174 4.65 -31.71 -4.30
N GLY A 175 5.43 -31.37 -3.28
CA GLY A 175 6.46 -32.24 -2.72
C GLY A 175 7.65 -31.44 -2.22
N SER A 176 8.02 -31.70 -0.96
CA SER A 176 9.22 -31.27 -0.23
C SER A 176 10.37 -30.60 -1.01
N GLU A 177 10.92 -29.55 -0.38
CA GLU A 177 12.21 -28.86 -0.62
C GLU A 177 12.12 -27.47 -1.29
N GLY A 178 12.53 -26.44 -0.53
CA GLY A 178 12.82 -25.08 -1.01
C GLY A 178 11.79 -24.01 -0.63
N GLN A 179 11.91 -23.42 0.58
CA GLN A 179 11.19 -22.20 0.95
C GLN A 179 11.68 -20.98 0.12
N PRO A 180 10.81 -19.99 -0.17
CA PRO A 180 11.23 -18.74 -0.79
C PRO A 180 12.05 -17.93 0.23
N SER A 181 13.36 -17.88 0.03
CA SER A 181 14.24 -17.02 0.81
C SER A 181 13.93 -15.56 0.50
N HIS A 182 13.38 -14.82 1.46
CA HIS A 182 13.23 -13.37 1.39
C HIS A 182 14.58 -12.73 1.75
N THR A 183 15.57 -12.87 0.86
CA THR A 183 16.89 -12.26 1.05
C THR A 183 16.74 -10.73 1.09
N ILE A 184 17.00 -10.14 2.25
CA ILE A 184 17.14 -8.69 2.41
C ILE A 184 18.40 -8.28 1.65
N MET A 185 18.23 -7.75 0.44
CA MET A 185 19.33 -7.23 -0.38
C MET A 185 20.07 -6.09 0.35
N PRO A 186 21.40 -5.98 0.21
CA PRO A 186 22.16 -4.88 0.81
C PRO A 186 21.69 -3.53 0.26
N ILE A 187 21.56 -2.56 1.17
CA ILE A 187 21.09 -1.20 0.92
C ILE A 187 22.01 -0.50 -0.08
N THR A 188 21.64 -0.44 -1.36
CA THR A 188 22.40 0.33 -2.36
C THR A 188 22.13 1.82 -2.24
N ARG A 189 23.20 2.63 -2.29
CA ARG A 189 23.12 4.09 -2.41
C ARG A 189 22.39 4.46 -3.70
N VAL A 190 21.42 5.36 -3.57
CA VAL A 190 20.67 5.91 -4.71
C VAL A 190 21.40 7.15 -5.21
N GLU A 191 21.54 7.29 -6.52
CA GLU A 191 22.07 8.51 -7.13
C GLU A 191 21.03 9.64 -7.01
N GLY A 192 21.48 10.80 -6.50
CA GLY A 192 20.65 11.99 -6.37
C GLY A 192 20.28 12.56 -7.73
N THR A 193 19.12 13.24 -7.82
CA THR A 193 18.70 13.95 -9.03
C THR A 193 18.18 15.35 -8.72
N THR A 194 18.32 16.25 -9.69
CA THR A 194 17.67 17.58 -9.71
C THR A 194 16.40 17.59 -10.57
N ALA A 195 15.97 16.41 -11.05
CA ALA A 195 14.79 16.27 -11.89
C ALA A 195 13.56 16.94 -11.26
N LYS A 196 12.79 17.58 -12.13
CA LYS A 196 11.53 18.19 -11.76
C LYS A 196 10.54 17.09 -11.35
N ILE A 197 9.85 17.32 -10.24
CA ILE A 197 8.73 16.49 -9.83
C ILE A 197 7.41 17.15 -10.20
N ILE A 198 6.43 16.32 -10.52
CA ILE A 198 5.06 16.71 -10.81
C ILE A 198 4.19 16.11 -9.72
N PRO A 199 3.63 16.93 -8.80
CA PRO A 199 2.69 16.47 -7.79
C PRO A 199 1.50 15.75 -8.42
N VAL A 200 1.00 14.73 -7.74
CA VAL A 200 -0.23 14.06 -8.18
C VAL A 200 -1.44 14.98 -7.96
N PRO A 201 -2.46 14.93 -8.83
CA PRO A 201 -3.64 15.78 -8.68
C PRO A 201 -4.53 15.42 -7.48
N ARG A 202 -4.29 14.27 -6.83
CA ARG A 202 -5.07 13.75 -5.70
C ARG A 202 -4.17 13.48 -4.49
N GLU A 203 -3.52 14.51 -3.97
CA GLU A 203 -2.55 14.39 -2.86
C GLU A 203 -3.18 13.87 -1.56
N ARG A 204 -4.41 14.25 -1.23
CA ARG A 204 -5.10 13.78 -0.01
C ARG A 204 -5.46 12.30 -0.12
N PHE A 205 -5.83 11.85 -1.32
CA PHE A 205 -6.03 10.43 -1.59
C PHE A 205 -4.71 9.65 -1.46
N ALA A 206 -3.61 10.16 -2.01
CA ALA A 206 -2.30 9.51 -1.88
C ALA A 206 -1.86 9.40 -0.40
N TYR A 207 -2.10 10.44 0.40
CA TYR A 207 -1.87 10.38 1.84
C TYR A 207 -2.76 9.34 2.54
N ALA A 208 -4.03 9.21 2.13
CA ALA A 208 -4.93 8.19 2.68
C ALA A 208 -4.43 6.78 2.34
N CYS A 209 -3.92 6.55 1.13
CA CYS A 209 -3.26 5.29 0.75
C CYS A 209 -2.02 5.00 1.60
N LEU A 210 -1.16 6.00 1.83
CA LEU A 210 0.00 5.83 2.71
C LEU A 210 -0.44 5.44 4.13
N THR A 211 -1.45 6.13 4.67
CA THR A 211 -2.00 5.83 5.99
C THR A 211 -2.57 4.41 6.06
N CYS A 212 -3.24 3.95 5.02
CA CYS A 212 -3.75 2.58 4.90
C CYS A 212 -2.63 1.53 5.01
N LEU A 213 -1.47 1.75 4.38
CA LEU A 213 -0.31 0.84 4.51
C LEU A 213 0.21 0.77 5.95
N PHE A 214 0.29 1.92 6.64
CA PHE A 214 0.66 1.96 8.05
C PHE A 214 -0.36 1.21 8.92
N ASN A 215 -1.66 1.36 8.63
CA ASN A 215 -2.72 0.67 9.35
C ASN A 215 -2.66 -0.87 9.18
N PHE A 216 -2.29 -1.38 8.00
CA PHE A 216 -2.08 -2.81 7.80
C PHE A 216 -0.99 -3.39 8.73
N CYS A 217 0.05 -2.62 9.02
CA CYS A 217 1.16 -3.05 9.87
C CYS A 217 0.97 -2.70 11.35
N SER A 218 -0.07 -1.95 11.69
CA SER A 218 -0.35 -1.45 13.04
C SER A 218 -1.00 -2.52 13.93
N ASP A 219 -0.71 -2.45 15.23
CA ASP A 219 -1.40 -3.25 16.27
C ASP A 219 -2.62 -2.54 16.88
N ALA A 220 -3.00 -1.35 16.38
CA ALA A 220 -4.09 -0.56 16.92
C ALA A 220 -5.46 -1.27 16.87
N ASN A 221 -5.69 -2.08 15.82
CA ASN A 221 -6.91 -2.86 15.66
C ASN A 221 -6.64 -4.34 15.98
N THR A 222 -7.47 -4.90 16.87
CA THR A 222 -7.32 -6.25 17.43
C THR A 222 -8.40 -7.23 16.98
N ASP A 223 -9.33 -6.80 16.14
CA ASP A 223 -10.29 -7.66 15.45
C ASP A 223 -9.57 -8.57 14.44
N HIS A 224 -10.10 -9.79 14.25
CA HIS A 224 -9.57 -10.79 13.32
C HIS A 224 -8.03 -10.91 13.38
N PRO A 225 -7.45 -11.26 14.55
CA PRO A 225 -6.00 -11.16 14.79
C PRO A 225 -5.16 -11.95 13.79
N GLU A 226 -5.60 -13.14 13.39
CA GLU A 226 -4.92 -13.99 12.40
C GLU A 226 -4.94 -13.37 10.99
N ALA A 227 -6.10 -12.85 10.57
CA ALA A 227 -6.23 -12.18 9.27
C ALA A 227 -5.35 -10.92 9.21
N ARG A 228 -5.36 -10.10 10.27
CA ARG A 228 -4.52 -8.91 10.37
C ARG A 228 -3.03 -9.25 10.38
N GLN A 229 -2.63 -10.28 11.12
CA GLN A 229 -1.25 -10.76 11.14
C GLN A 229 -0.78 -11.13 9.74
N ARG A 230 -1.58 -11.95 9.04
CA ARG A 230 -1.28 -12.40 7.68
C ARG A 230 -1.22 -11.26 6.65
N ILE A 231 -2.11 -10.27 6.77
CA ILE A 231 -2.04 -9.05 5.96
C ILE A 231 -0.75 -8.28 6.26
N ALA A 232 -0.42 -8.13 7.54
CA ALA A 232 0.73 -7.35 7.99
C ALA A 232 2.07 -7.97 7.54
N GLU A 233 2.19 -9.30 7.55
CA GLU A 233 3.35 -10.05 7.03
C GLU A 233 3.64 -9.74 5.55
N VAL A 234 2.58 -9.58 4.74
CA VAL A 234 2.72 -9.19 3.33
C VAL A 234 2.95 -7.69 3.18
N ALA A 235 2.27 -6.87 3.99
CA ALA A 235 2.29 -5.42 3.86
C ALA A 235 3.58 -4.76 4.36
N ALA A 236 4.19 -5.31 5.41
CA ALA A 236 5.37 -4.78 6.05
C ALA A 236 6.58 -4.56 5.14
N PRO A 237 7.06 -5.56 4.37
CA PRO A 237 8.20 -5.33 3.48
C PRO A 237 7.91 -4.24 2.44
N ILE A 238 6.67 -4.16 1.93
CA ILE A 238 6.25 -3.13 0.97
C ILE A 238 6.26 -1.75 1.62
N LEU A 239 5.67 -1.60 2.82
CA LEU A 239 5.66 -0.35 3.57
C LEU A 239 7.09 0.12 3.93
N LEU A 240 7.93 -0.79 4.41
CA LEU A 240 9.29 -0.48 4.84
C LEU A 240 10.15 -0.07 3.65
N GLU A 241 10.07 -0.77 2.53
CA GLU A 241 10.79 -0.37 1.31
C GLU A 241 10.28 0.97 0.77
N ARG A 242 8.96 1.22 0.82
CA ARG A 242 8.39 2.51 0.47
C ARG A 242 8.97 3.64 1.33
N CYS A 243 9.06 3.45 2.65
CA CYS A 243 9.63 4.44 3.57
C CYS A 243 11.13 4.63 3.33
N ALA A 244 11.88 3.54 3.17
CA ALA A 244 13.32 3.56 2.91
C ALA A 244 13.62 4.26 1.57
N SER A 245 12.86 3.99 0.52
CA SER A 245 13.02 4.60 -0.80
C SER A 245 12.84 6.11 -0.75
N VAL A 246 11.81 6.62 -0.07
CA VAL A 246 11.62 8.07 0.10
C VAL A 246 12.78 8.72 0.82
N MET A 247 13.19 8.15 1.96
CA MET A 247 14.26 8.74 2.76
C MET A 247 15.60 8.69 2.04
N ARG A 248 15.89 7.61 1.28
CA ARG A 248 17.08 7.51 0.41
C ARG A 248 17.06 8.57 -0.68
N ASN A 249 15.96 8.68 -1.41
CA ASN A 249 15.80 9.66 -2.49
C ASN A 249 15.99 11.08 -1.96
N PHE A 250 15.36 11.41 -0.84
CA PHE A 250 15.55 12.72 -0.22
C PHE A 250 16.98 12.97 0.19
N THR A 251 17.62 12.04 0.90
CA THR A 251 19.01 12.20 1.35
C THR A 251 19.97 12.37 0.17
N ALA A 252 19.75 11.64 -0.91
CA ALA A 252 20.54 11.73 -2.14
C ALA A 252 20.31 13.06 -2.90
N ASP A 253 19.07 13.56 -2.91
CA ASP A 253 18.70 14.78 -3.63
C ASP A 253 19.13 16.05 -2.86
N GLN A 254 19.15 16.03 -1.53
CA GLN A 254 19.43 17.20 -0.68
C GLN A 254 20.73 17.94 -1.06
N PRO A 255 21.91 17.28 -1.23
CA PRO A 255 23.15 17.98 -1.57
C PRO A 255 23.11 18.65 -2.96
N LEU A 256 22.36 18.09 -3.90
CA LEU A 256 22.28 18.58 -5.27
C LEU A 256 21.35 19.79 -5.42
N LEU A 257 20.29 19.82 -4.61
CA LEU A 257 19.32 20.91 -4.61
C LEU A 257 19.87 22.18 -3.92
N GLY A 258 20.93 22.04 -3.11
CA GLY A 258 21.55 23.14 -2.38
C GLY A 258 20.56 23.84 -1.43
N LYS A 259 20.86 25.09 -1.06
CA LYS A 259 19.92 25.95 -0.28
C LYS A 259 18.83 26.59 -1.15
N PHE A 260 18.83 26.34 -2.46
CA PHE A 260 17.91 26.99 -3.38
C PHE A 260 16.62 26.19 -3.48
N PRO A 261 15.45 26.78 -3.17
CA PRO A 261 14.18 26.11 -3.36
C PRO A 261 13.89 26.04 -4.87
N LEU A 262 14.38 25.02 -5.57
CA LEU A 262 13.90 24.71 -6.92
C LEU A 262 12.39 24.54 -6.84
N SER A 263 11.62 25.52 -7.36
CA SER A 263 10.15 25.60 -7.30
C SER A 263 9.58 25.32 -5.90
N SER A 264 9.02 26.34 -5.21
CA SER A 264 8.38 26.16 -3.90
C SER A 264 7.45 24.95 -3.80
N ILE A 265 6.83 24.55 -4.91
CA ILE A 265 5.91 23.40 -4.99
C ILE A 265 6.68 22.07 -4.99
N SER A 266 7.78 21.95 -5.73
CA SER A 266 8.58 20.72 -5.80
C SER A 266 9.29 20.43 -4.47
N SER A 267 9.82 21.48 -3.82
CA SER A 267 10.36 21.33 -2.46
C SER A 267 9.27 21.04 -1.43
N ARG A 268 8.05 21.59 -1.60
CA ARG A 268 6.94 21.34 -0.67
C ARG A 268 6.58 19.86 -0.64
N VAL A 269 6.23 19.26 -1.78
CA VAL A 269 5.69 17.89 -1.79
C VAL A 269 6.70 16.86 -1.30
N ARG A 270 7.99 17.00 -1.63
CA ARG A 270 9.05 16.13 -1.09
C ARG A 270 9.18 16.24 0.43
N ASN A 271 9.15 17.47 0.95
CA ASN A 271 9.24 17.70 2.39
C ASN A 271 7.99 17.17 3.10
N ASP A 272 6.80 17.39 2.53
CA ASP A 272 5.53 16.89 3.05
C ASP A 272 5.54 15.36 3.09
N GLU A 273 5.97 14.68 2.03
CA GLU A 273 6.05 13.21 2.00
C GLU A 273 6.90 12.66 3.15
N ILE A 274 8.07 13.23 3.40
CA ILE A 274 8.94 12.79 4.50
C ILE A 274 8.39 13.16 5.86
N LEU A 275 7.83 14.35 6.00
CA LEU A 275 7.18 14.77 7.23
C LEU A 275 6.09 13.76 7.61
N LEU A 276 5.25 13.38 6.65
CA LEU A 276 4.16 12.43 6.84
C LEU A 276 4.69 11.06 7.20
N ILE A 277 5.71 10.54 6.49
CA ILE A 277 6.34 9.25 6.82
C ILE A 277 6.94 9.27 8.22
N LEU A 278 7.76 10.27 8.58
CA LEU A 278 8.40 10.31 9.89
C LEU A 278 7.36 10.42 11.02
N GLN A 279 6.33 11.24 10.85
CA GLN A 279 5.23 11.32 11.82
C GLN A 279 4.51 9.98 11.99
N GLN A 280 4.28 9.24 10.89
CA GLN A 280 3.66 7.92 10.95
C GLN A 280 4.60 6.89 11.60
N LEU A 281 5.90 6.89 11.27
CA LEU A 281 6.89 6.01 11.91
C LEU A 281 6.98 6.22 13.43
N ILE A 282 6.91 7.46 13.89
CA ILE A 282 6.89 7.79 15.34
C ILE A 282 5.61 7.28 16.01
N LYS A 283 4.45 7.44 15.36
CA LYS A 283 3.16 7.02 15.92
C LYS A 283 2.94 5.51 15.84
N LEU A 284 3.54 4.86 14.84
CA LEU A 284 3.33 3.45 14.56
C LEU A 284 3.76 2.60 15.74
N ARG A 285 2.84 1.75 16.17
CA ARG A 285 3.11 0.59 17.00
C ARG A 285 2.96 -0.63 16.09
N PHE A 286 4.10 -1.16 15.68
CA PHE A 286 4.19 -2.24 14.72
C PHE A 286 3.67 -3.52 15.35
N ARG A 287 2.92 -4.32 14.59
CA ARG A 287 2.50 -5.63 15.06
C ARG A 287 3.72 -6.56 15.19
N ARG A 288 3.69 -7.38 16.23
CA ARG A 288 4.84 -8.21 16.62
C ARG A 288 5.04 -9.37 15.67
N ASN A 289 6.27 -9.88 15.62
CA ASN A 289 6.63 -11.08 14.86
C ASN A 289 6.25 -11.00 13.37
N ILE A 290 6.37 -9.83 12.75
CA ILE A 290 6.14 -9.64 11.31
C ILE A 290 7.46 -9.78 10.53
N LEU A 291 8.53 -9.17 11.05
CA LEU A 291 9.83 -9.20 10.40
C LEU A 291 10.55 -10.49 10.82
N HIS A 292 10.39 -11.52 10.01
CA HIS A 292 11.17 -12.74 10.13
C HIS A 292 12.52 -12.53 9.46
N VAL A 293 13.60 -12.83 10.19
CA VAL A 293 14.90 -13.03 9.58
C VAL A 293 14.93 -14.49 9.18
N ASP A 294 14.93 -14.78 7.88
CA ASP A 294 15.05 -16.17 7.42
C ASP A 294 16.41 -16.72 7.90
N ASP A 295 16.37 -17.82 8.67
CA ASP A 295 17.55 -18.56 9.14
C ASP A 295 18.42 -19.12 7.98
N ALA A 296 18.01 -18.93 6.73
CA ALA A 296 18.71 -19.43 5.54
C ALA A 296 20.08 -18.75 5.30
N ASP A 297 20.34 -17.59 5.89
CA ASP A 297 21.65 -16.91 5.86
C ASP A 297 22.56 -17.43 7.00
N TYR A 298 22.76 -18.75 7.07
CA TYR A 298 23.53 -19.47 8.11
C TYR A 298 25.00 -19.04 8.25
N GLU A 299 25.51 -18.13 7.41
CA GLU A 299 26.88 -17.61 7.50
C GLU A 299 26.99 -16.30 8.32
N MET A 300 25.89 -15.60 8.58
CA MET A 300 25.88 -14.44 9.46
C MET A 300 25.16 -14.80 10.75
N GLN A 301 25.91 -15.06 11.81
CA GLN A 301 25.37 -15.17 13.17
C GLN A 301 24.44 -13.96 13.43
N THR A 302 23.13 -14.16 13.30
CA THR A 302 22.17 -13.15 13.70
C THR A 302 22.36 -12.97 15.20
N SER A 303 22.68 -11.76 15.62
CA SER A 303 22.82 -11.51 17.04
C SER A 303 21.46 -11.75 17.70
N PRO A 304 21.37 -12.43 18.85
CA PRO A 304 20.08 -12.67 19.53
C PRO A 304 19.34 -11.36 19.85
N LEU A 305 20.10 -10.27 19.96
CA LEU A 305 19.59 -8.91 20.07
C LEU A 305 18.79 -8.48 18.84
N ARG A 306 19.26 -8.80 17.62
CA ARG A 306 18.57 -8.46 16.36
C ARG A 306 17.19 -9.09 16.32
N ASP A 307 17.07 -10.36 16.65
CA ASP A 307 15.78 -11.08 16.59
C ASP A 307 14.81 -10.56 17.65
N GLN A 308 15.32 -10.26 18.85
CA GLN A 308 14.53 -9.63 19.91
C GLN A 308 14.00 -8.25 19.49
N VAL A 309 14.83 -7.47 18.81
CA VAL A 309 14.49 -6.11 18.39
C VAL A 309 13.52 -6.10 17.21
N LEU A 310 13.70 -7.01 16.23
CA LEU A 310 12.85 -7.10 15.04
C LEU A 310 11.50 -7.81 15.29
N SER A 311 11.35 -8.52 16.42
CA SER A 311 10.07 -9.08 16.86
C SER A 311 9.20 -8.07 17.64
N GLY A 312 9.78 -6.95 18.06
CA GLY A 312 9.15 -5.95 18.93
C GLY A 312 8.19 -4.97 18.24
N PRO A 313 7.47 -4.14 19.03
CA PRO A 313 6.48 -3.19 18.53
C PRO A 313 7.07 -1.95 17.85
N ILE A 314 8.39 -1.82 17.84
CA ILE A 314 9.10 -0.75 17.14
C ILE A 314 10.12 -1.28 16.11
N ALA A 315 9.96 -2.54 15.70
CA ALA A 315 10.84 -3.24 14.76
C ALA A 315 11.07 -2.45 13.46
N HIS A 316 10.07 -1.70 12.99
CA HIS A 316 10.16 -0.84 11.81
C HIS A 316 11.25 0.24 11.93
N LEU A 317 11.45 0.82 13.12
CA LEU A 317 12.50 1.84 13.34
C LEU A 317 13.89 1.23 13.28
N PHE A 318 14.05 0.02 13.80
CA PHE A 318 15.31 -0.70 13.73
C PHE A 318 15.64 -1.18 12.33
N PHE A 319 14.63 -1.64 11.58
CA PHE A 319 14.78 -1.97 10.17
C PHE A 319 15.24 -0.74 9.36
N LEU A 320 14.63 0.41 9.61
CA LEU A 320 14.92 1.67 8.90
C LEU A 320 16.12 2.43 9.47
N TYR A 321 16.76 1.92 10.53
CA TYR A 321 17.80 2.61 11.28
C TYR A 321 18.95 3.15 10.40
N PRO A 322 19.53 2.38 9.47
CA PRO A 322 20.59 2.90 8.60
C PRO A 322 20.15 4.13 7.78
N VAL A 323 18.95 4.07 7.22
CA VAL A 323 18.41 5.15 6.38
C VAL A 323 18.02 6.38 7.22
N LEU A 324 17.54 6.18 8.44
CA LEU A 324 17.27 7.26 9.40
C LEU A 324 18.57 7.98 9.80
N CYS A 325 19.66 7.24 10.02
CA CYS A 325 20.97 7.81 10.30
C CYS A 325 21.51 8.64 9.12
N ASP A 326 21.42 8.11 7.89
CA ASP A 326 21.87 8.82 6.69
C ASP A 326 21.10 10.13 6.48
N ALA A 327 19.81 10.14 6.80
CA ALA A 327 18.94 11.33 6.64
C ALA A 327 19.17 12.43 7.70
N ILE A 328 19.88 12.17 8.80
CA ILE A 328 19.97 13.08 9.96
C ILE A 328 20.58 14.45 9.63
N SER A 329 21.43 14.49 8.60
CA SER A 329 22.11 15.70 8.12
C SER A 329 21.20 16.63 7.30
N SER A 330 19.88 16.40 7.32
CA SER A 330 18.88 17.25 6.68
C SER A 330 18.98 18.71 7.14
N ALA A 331 18.92 19.64 6.19
CA ALA A 331 18.93 21.08 6.45
C ALA A 331 17.57 21.60 6.99
N ASN A 332 16.50 20.81 6.89
CA ASN A 332 15.18 21.19 7.37
C ASN A 332 15.05 20.86 8.87
N GLU A 333 14.89 21.89 9.70
CA GLU A 333 14.83 21.76 11.17
C GLU A 333 13.71 20.83 11.64
N ILE A 334 12.51 20.92 11.05
CA ILE A 334 11.35 20.10 11.43
C ILE A 334 11.62 18.63 11.13
N ILE A 335 12.11 18.33 9.93
CA ILE A 335 12.48 16.97 9.52
C ILE A 335 13.60 16.43 10.44
N SER A 336 14.59 17.27 10.75
CA SER A 336 15.70 16.91 11.63
C SER A 336 15.24 16.60 13.07
N VAL A 337 14.23 17.32 13.59
CA VAL A 337 13.58 17.03 14.88
C VAL A 337 12.88 15.67 14.86
N LEU A 338 12.07 15.38 13.83
CA LEU A 338 11.37 14.10 13.73
C LEU A 338 12.32 12.92 13.53
N LEU A 339 13.40 13.08 12.75
CA LEU A 339 14.45 12.07 12.62
C LEU A 339 15.11 11.76 13.96
N ARG A 340 15.43 12.79 14.75
CA ARG A 340 15.94 12.61 16.12
C ARG A 340 14.93 11.90 17.01
N GLU A 341 13.64 12.18 16.89
CA GLU A 341 12.59 11.51 17.65
C GLU A 341 12.47 10.02 17.30
N CYS A 342 12.53 9.66 16.00
CA CYS A 342 12.61 8.25 15.56
C CYS A 342 13.80 7.53 16.21
N LEU A 343 15.00 8.13 16.15
CA LEU A 343 16.22 7.54 16.70
C LEU A 343 16.17 7.45 18.23
N LYS A 344 15.60 8.46 18.89
CA LYS A 344 15.41 8.45 20.34
C LYS A 344 14.49 7.32 20.76
N LYS A 345 13.36 7.13 20.06
CA LYS A 345 12.41 6.04 20.34
C LYS A 345 13.05 4.65 20.18
N ALA A 346 13.93 4.49 19.18
CA ALA A 346 14.73 3.27 19.04
C ALA A 346 15.73 3.09 20.20
N GLY A 347 16.37 4.17 20.67
CA GLY A 347 17.27 4.14 21.83
C GLY A 347 16.58 3.85 23.16
N GLU A 348 15.36 4.38 23.36
CA GLU A 348 14.52 4.12 24.54
C GLU A 348 14.21 2.61 24.69
N GLU A 349 13.90 1.91 23.59
CA GLU A 349 13.65 0.46 23.60
C GLU A 349 14.91 -0.36 23.94
N LEU A 350 16.09 0.14 23.56
CA LEU A 350 17.38 -0.48 23.93
C LEU A 350 17.82 -0.14 25.36
N GLY A 351 17.11 0.74 26.07
CA GLY A 351 17.46 1.17 27.42
C GLY A 351 18.68 2.09 27.50
N VAL A 352 19.01 2.81 26.41
CA VAL A 352 20.21 3.66 26.31
C VAL A 352 19.93 5.17 26.35
N CYS A 353 18.68 5.60 26.57
CA CYS A 353 18.25 7.00 26.53
C CYS A 353 17.60 7.48 27.83
#